data_AF-A0A7Y0X7X2-F1
#
_entry.id   AF-A0A7Y0X7X2-F1
#
_cell.length_a   1.000
_cell.length_b   1.000
_cell.length_c   1.000
_cell.angle_alpha   90.00
_cell.angle_beta   90.00
_cell.angle_gamma   90.00
#
_symmetry.space_group_name_H-M   'P 1'
#
loop_
_entity.id
_entity.type
_entity.pdbx_description
1 polymer ?
#
loop_
_entity_poly.entity_id
_entity_poly.type
_entity_poly.pdbx_seq_one_letter_code
_entity_poly.pdbx_strand_id
1 'polypeptide(L)'
;LVRISQMAVELPEIQRLDIHPVLVSGSDLTILDADVTLCKYEGDAQKRLAIRPFPAEFVETVTLRDGQPILLRPILPAAEPLHAQFINSVSKEDLYKRFFSEVGEFNHEALANFTQIDYD
;
A
#
# COMPACT_ATOMS: atom_id res chain seq x y z
N LEU A 1 7.11 -15.65 8.18
CA LEU A 1 7.88 -14.40 8.40
C LEU A 1 7.17 -13.15 7.93
N VAL A 2 6.66 -13.07 6.68
CA VAL A 2 5.92 -11.88 6.17
C VAL A 2 4.78 -11.45 7.10
N ARG A 3 3.95 -12.39 7.57
CA ARG A 3 2.87 -12.10 8.52
C ARG A 3 3.35 -11.57 9.89
N ILE A 4 4.48 -12.06 10.40
CA ILE A 4 5.08 -11.55 11.65
C ILE A 4 5.57 -10.12 11.46
N SER A 5 6.18 -9.82 10.31
CA SER A 5 6.59 -8.45 9.98
C SER A 5 5.38 -7.51 9.85
N GLN A 6 4.27 -7.98 9.26
CA GLN A 6 3.02 -7.23 9.20
C GLN A 6 2.47 -6.95 10.60
N MET A 7 2.40 -7.96 11.46
CA MET A 7 1.97 -7.79 12.85
C MET A 7 2.83 -6.76 13.59
N ALA A 8 4.17 -6.80 13.43
CA ALA A 8 5.05 -5.83 14.06
C ALA A 8 4.74 -4.40 13.60
N VAL A 9 4.37 -4.21 12.32
CA VAL A 9 4.00 -2.91 11.74
C VAL A 9 2.61 -2.46 12.20
N GLU A 10 1.61 -3.32 12.10
CA GLU A 10 0.19 -3.03 12.32
C GLU A 10 -0.20 -2.97 13.80
N LEU A 11 0.53 -3.66 14.69
CA LEU A 11 0.22 -3.78 16.12
C LEU A 11 1.33 -3.15 16.96
N PRO A 12 1.37 -1.80 17.08
CA PRO A 12 2.43 -1.10 17.81
C PRO A 12 2.43 -1.40 19.32
N GLU A 13 1.33 -1.97 19.86
CA GLU A 13 1.23 -2.41 21.25
C GLU A 13 2.09 -3.64 21.56
N ILE A 14 2.49 -4.41 20.54
CA ILE A 14 3.37 -5.57 20.73
C ILE A 14 4.80 -5.07 21.00
N GLN A 15 5.19 -5.08 22.27
CA GLN A 15 6.55 -4.75 22.68
C GLN A 15 7.50 -5.94 22.46
N ARG A 16 7.01 -7.16 22.67
CA ARG A 16 7.78 -8.40 22.46
C ARG A 16 6.85 -9.52 22.02
N LEU A 17 7.30 -10.29 21.04
CA LEU A 17 6.73 -11.57 20.64
C LEU A 17 7.85 -12.60 20.71
N ASP A 18 7.73 -13.54 21.63
CA ASP A 18 8.58 -14.71 21.75
C ASP A 18 7.80 -15.93 21.26
N ILE A 19 8.41 -16.75 20.41
CA ILE A 19 7.78 -17.95 19.86
C ILE A 19 8.79 -19.08 20.02
N HIS A 20 8.51 -19.99 20.95
CA HIS A 20 9.39 -21.11 21.21
C HIS A 20 8.62 -22.33 21.74
N PRO A 21 8.82 -23.55 21.22
CA PRO A 21 9.42 -23.88 19.93
C PRO A 21 8.41 -23.75 18.77
N VAL A 22 8.94 -23.53 17.56
CA VAL A 22 8.20 -23.68 16.30
C VAL A 22 8.53 -25.04 15.70
N LEU A 23 7.52 -25.87 15.47
CA LEU A 23 7.65 -27.08 14.67
C LEU A 23 7.29 -26.81 13.22
N VAL A 24 8.09 -27.38 12.33
CA VAL A 24 7.82 -27.40 10.89
C VAL A 24 7.86 -28.85 10.43
N SER A 25 6.76 -29.32 9.86
CA SER A 25 6.62 -30.66 9.29
C SER A 25 6.03 -30.55 7.90
N GLY A 26 6.88 -30.60 6.87
CA GLY A 26 6.45 -30.39 5.49
C GLY A 26 5.92 -28.96 5.29
N SER A 27 4.68 -28.84 4.83
CA SER A 27 3.97 -27.57 4.65
C SER A 27 3.35 -27.03 5.94
N ASP A 28 3.32 -27.84 7.01
CA ASP A 28 2.63 -27.49 8.24
C ASP A 28 3.60 -26.83 9.21
N LEU A 29 3.18 -25.67 9.73
CA LEU A 29 3.90 -24.92 10.75
C LEU A 29 3.03 -24.86 12.00
N THR A 30 3.56 -25.36 13.12
CA THR A 30 2.87 -25.40 14.42
C THR A 30 3.69 -24.63 15.44
N ILE A 31 3.04 -23.67 16.11
CA ILE A 31 3.60 -22.97 17.26
C ILE A 31 3.14 -23.72 18.51
N LEU A 32 4.08 -24.27 19.28
CA LEU A 32 3.72 -24.99 20.51
C LEU A 32 3.49 -24.03 21.69
N ASP A 33 4.28 -22.96 21.74
CA ASP A 33 4.22 -21.96 22.81
C ASP A 33 4.68 -20.59 22.29
N ALA A 34 4.07 -19.54 22.83
CA ALA A 34 4.33 -18.16 22.45
C ALA A 34 3.98 -17.19 23.59
N ASP A 35 4.89 -16.28 23.88
CA ASP A 35 4.73 -15.22 24.86
C ASP A 35 4.64 -13.87 24.17
N VAL A 36 3.63 -13.07 24.55
CA VAL A 36 3.45 -11.71 24.03
C VAL A 36 3.46 -10.72 25.18
N THR A 37 4.37 -9.75 25.11
CA THR A 37 4.37 -8.60 26.01
C THR A 37 3.73 -7.41 25.31
N LEU A 38 2.66 -6.87 25.91
CA LEU A 38 1.94 -5.72 25.39
C LEU A 38 2.25 -4.48 26.23
N CYS A 39 2.38 -3.34 25.56
CA CYS A 39 2.45 -2.03 26.20
C CYS A 39 1.41 -1.12 25.56
N LYS A 40 0.83 -0.20 26.36
CA LYS A 40 -0.04 0.83 25.80
C LYS A 40 0.77 1.65 24.80
N TYR A 41 0.23 1.80 23.59
CA TYR A 41 0.76 2.70 22.57
C TYR A 41 -0.22 3.85 22.36
N GLU A 42 0.29 5.07 22.29
CA GLU A 42 -0.51 6.27 22.02
C GLU A 42 0.09 7.00 20.81
N GLY A 43 -0.79 7.46 19.92
CA GLY A 43 -0.40 8.11 18.67
C GLY A 43 -0.55 7.20 17.47
N ASP A 44 0.00 7.65 16.34
CA ASP A 44 -0.12 6.97 15.06
C ASP A 44 0.99 5.91 14.92
N ALA A 45 0.60 4.66 14.69
CA ALA A 45 1.50 3.54 14.49
C ALA A 45 2.37 3.72 13.24
N GLN A 46 1.84 4.38 12.20
CA GLN A 46 2.52 4.54 10.91
C GLN A 46 3.67 5.54 10.99
N LYS A 47 3.59 6.55 11.87
CA LYS A 47 4.63 7.59 12.05
C LYS A 47 5.98 7.07 12.52
N ARG A 48 6.03 5.86 13.09
CA ARG A 48 7.28 5.26 13.55
C ARG A 48 8.09 4.63 12.41
N LEU A 49 7.47 4.47 11.24
CA LEU A 49 8.07 3.80 10.09
C LEU A 49 8.74 4.85 9.20
N ALA A 50 10.00 4.59 8.82
CA ALA A 50 10.70 5.43 7.86
C ALA A 50 10.14 5.32 6.43
N ILE A 51 9.42 4.21 6.15
CA ILE A 51 8.71 3.96 4.90
C ILE A 51 7.35 3.40 5.28
N ARG A 52 6.27 4.10 4.94
CA ARG A 52 4.92 3.58 5.20
C ARG A 52 4.62 2.38 4.29
N PRO A 53 4.03 1.31 4.83
CA PRO A 53 3.51 0.22 4.00
C PRO A 53 2.35 0.72 3.14
N PHE A 54 1.98 -0.07 2.14
CA PHE A 54 0.77 0.17 1.37
C PHE A 54 -0.46 0.21 2.31
N PRO A 55 -1.27 1.29 2.30
CA PRO A 55 -2.41 1.44 3.20
C PRO A 55 -3.61 0.65 2.67
N ALA A 56 -3.67 -0.63 3.07
CA ALA A 56 -4.69 -1.58 2.64
C ALA A 56 -6.11 -1.16 3.07
N GLU A 57 -6.23 -0.36 4.12
CA GLU A 57 -7.47 0.22 4.63
C GLU A 57 -8.18 1.16 3.64
N PHE A 58 -7.46 1.70 2.64
CA PHE A 58 -8.03 2.53 1.58
C PHE A 58 -8.39 1.75 0.31
N VAL A 59 -8.33 0.42 0.35
CA VAL A 59 -8.77 -0.42 -0.75
C VAL A 59 -10.24 -0.74 -0.57
N GLU A 60 -11.06 -0.25 -1.50
CA GLU A 60 -12.51 -0.49 -1.49
C GLU A 60 -13.08 -0.70 -2.89
N THR A 61 -14.18 -1.44 -2.97
CA THR A 61 -14.96 -1.54 -4.21
C THR A 61 -16.05 -0.48 -4.16
N VAL A 62 -16.05 0.44 -5.13
CA VAL A 62 -17.09 1.47 -5.27
C VAL A 62 -17.93 1.22 -6.52
N THR A 63 -19.21 1.57 -6.45
CA THR A 63 -20.13 1.43 -7.58
C THR A 63 -20.26 2.75 -8.31
N LEU A 64 -19.98 2.76 -9.60
CA LEU A 64 -20.16 3.92 -10.47
C LEU A 64 -21.64 4.22 -10.71
N ARG A 65 -21.92 5.40 -11.28
CA ARG A 65 -23.30 5.86 -11.55
C ARG A 65 -24.08 4.97 -12.52
N ASP A 66 -23.36 4.26 -13.39
CA ASP A 66 -23.91 3.30 -14.35
C ASP A 66 -24.07 1.89 -13.76
N GLY A 67 -23.76 1.72 -12.47
CA GLY A 67 -23.84 0.44 -11.75
C GLY A 67 -22.59 -0.44 -11.86
N GLN A 68 -21.55 -0.03 -12.60
CA GLN A 68 -20.33 -0.83 -12.71
C GLN A 68 -19.51 -0.78 -11.40
N PRO A 69 -19.08 -1.93 -10.87
CA PRO A 69 -18.15 -1.96 -9.73
C PRO A 69 -16.73 -1.69 -10.20
N ILE A 70 -16.01 -0.83 -9.48
CA ILE A 70 -14.58 -0.58 -9.67
C ILE A 70 -13.82 -0.74 -8.35
N LEU A 71 -12.54 -1.09 -8.44
CA LEU A 71 -11.65 -1.11 -7.30
C LEU A 71 -10.97 0.26 -7.15
N LEU A 72 -11.31 0.99 -6.09
CA LEU A 72 -10.58 2.18 -5.66
C LEU A 72 -9.45 1.75 -4.72
N ARG A 73 -8.23 2.20 -5.01
CA ARG A 73 -7.07 1.91 -4.17
C ARG A 73 -5.98 2.97 -4.31
N PRO A 74 -5.09 3.11 -3.32
CA PRO A 74 -3.86 3.89 -3.46
C PRO A 74 -3.03 3.44 -4.67
N ILE A 75 -2.34 4.40 -5.29
CA ILE A 75 -1.40 4.16 -6.38
C ILE A 75 -0.21 3.36 -5.84
N LEU A 76 0.27 2.39 -6.62
CA LEU A 76 1.46 1.61 -6.31
C LEU A 76 2.64 2.15 -7.13
N PRO A 77 3.88 2.13 -6.61
CA PRO A 77 5.07 2.50 -7.38
C PRO A 77 5.18 1.74 -8.71
N ALA A 78 4.85 0.45 -8.70
CA ALA A 78 4.86 -0.42 -9.89
C ALA A 78 3.71 -0.15 -10.89
N ALA A 79 2.79 0.79 -10.61
CA ALA A 79 1.65 1.10 -11.47
C ALA A 79 2.00 1.98 -12.67
N GLU A 80 3.27 2.34 -12.86
CA GLU A 80 3.75 3.20 -13.94
C GLU A 80 3.21 2.80 -15.34
N PRO A 81 3.23 1.51 -15.75
CA PRO A 81 2.74 1.13 -17.07
C PRO A 81 1.22 1.35 -17.24
N LEU A 82 0.45 1.11 -16.18
CA LEU A 82 -1.01 1.34 -16.18
C LEU A 82 -1.33 2.84 -16.21
N HIS A 83 -0.53 3.65 -15.52
CA HIS A 83 -0.64 5.11 -15.56
C HIS A 83 -0.34 5.67 -16.95
N ALA A 84 0.70 5.16 -17.61
CA ALA A 84 1.02 5.54 -18.99
C ALA A 84 -0.13 5.22 -19.95
N GLN A 85 -0.68 4.01 -19.86
CA GLN A 85 -1.84 3.60 -20.66
C GLN A 85 -3.06 4.51 -20.42
N PHE A 86 -3.35 4.82 -19.16
CA PHE A 86 -4.42 5.74 -18.80
C PHE A 86 -4.21 7.12 -19.45
N ILE A 87 -3.06 7.75 -19.22
CA ILE A 87 -2.76 9.08 -19.76
C ILE A 87 -2.84 9.10 -21.29
N ASN A 88 -2.35 8.06 -21.97
CA ASN A 88 -2.40 7.95 -23.43
C ASN A 88 -3.84 7.82 -23.98
N SER A 89 -4.82 7.49 -23.14
CA SER A 89 -6.24 7.45 -23.49
C SER A 89 -7.01 8.72 -23.13
N VAL A 90 -6.37 9.68 -22.46
CA VAL A 90 -6.95 10.98 -22.11
C VAL A 90 -6.75 11.96 -23.28
N SER A 91 -7.76 12.80 -23.55
CA SER A 91 -7.67 13.80 -24.60
C SER A 91 -6.65 14.89 -24.27
N LYS A 92 -6.03 15.50 -25.30
CA LYS A 92 -5.13 16.65 -25.11
C LYS A 92 -5.80 17.82 -24.40
N GLU A 93 -7.10 18.03 -24.65
CA GLU A 93 -7.88 19.09 -24.02
C GLU A 93 -8.03 18.84 -22.51
N ASP A 94 -8.31 17.60 -22.09
CA ASP A 94 -8.45 17.25 -20.68
C ASP A 94 -7.10 17.32 -19.94
N LEU A 95 -6.00 16.90 -20.58
CA LEU A 95 -4.66 17.09 -20.05
C LEU A 95 -4.32 18.58 -19.89
N TYR A 96 -4.65 19.41 -20.89
CA TYR A 96 -4.47 20.86 -20.80
C TYR A 96 -5.27 21.45 -19.63
N LYS A 97 -6.54 21.06 -19.46
CA LYS A 97 -7.36 21.50 -18.32
C LYS A 97 -6.79 21.05 -16.98
N ARG A 98 -6.19 19.85 -16.91
CA ARG A 98 -5.63 19.29 -15.66
C ARG A 98 -4.35 19.97 -15.23
N PHE A 99 -3.48 20.32 -16.17
CA PHE A 99 -2.13 20.84 -15.90
C PHE A 99 -1.99 22.34 -16.19
N PHE A 100 -3.02 22.97 -16.78
CA PHE A 100 -3.02 24.37 -17.20
C PHE A 100 -1.87 24.72 -18.16
N SER A 101 -1.40 23.74 -18.93
CA SER A 101 -0.32 23.88 -19.91
C SER A 101 -0.45 22.83 -21.02
N GLU A 102 0.16 23.09 -22.18
CA GLU A 102 0.38 22.02 -23.16
C GLU A 102 1.40 21.03 -22.58
N VAL A 103 0.93 19.81 -22.31
CA VAL A 103 1.76 18.71 -21.83
C VAL A 103 2.05 17.81 -23.03
N GLY A 104 3.33 17.55 -23.27
CA GLY A 104 3.79 16.58 -24.26
C GLY A 104 3.60 15.14 -23.80
N GLU A 105 4.35 14.21 -24.40
CA GLU A 105 4.41 12.85 -23.90
C GLU A 105 5.09 12.80 -22.53
N PHE A 106 4.51 12.02 -21.61
CA PHE A 106 5.10 11.80 -20.29
C PHE A 106 6.20 10.75 -20.40
N ASN A 107 7.44 11.16 -20.15
CA ASN A 107 8.57 10.25 -20.06
C ASN A 107 8.53 9.44 -18.75
N HIS A 108 9.43 8.47 -18.63
CA HIS A 108 9.57 7.62 -17.44
C HIS A 108 9.67 8.43 -16.14
N GLU A 109 10.45 9.51 -16.13
CA GLU A 109 10.67 10.35 -14.96
C GLU A 109 9.38 11.05 -14.50
N ALA A 110 8.60 11.59 -15.43
CA ALA A 110 7.32 12.22 -15.10
C ALA A 110 6.30 11.20 -14.58
N LEU A 111 6.27 9.98 -15.15
CA LEU A 111 5.40 8.91 -14.66
C LEU A 111 5.81 8.40 -13.28
N ALA A 112 7.12 8.27 -13.02
CA ALA A 112 7.64 7.89 -11.71
C ALA A 112 7.22 8.89 -10.63
N ASN A 113 7.24 10.19 -10.92
CA ASN A 113 6.74 11.23 -10.01
C ASN A 113 5.24 11.11 -9.69
N PHE A 114 4.45 10.47 -10.56
CA PHE A 114 3.03 10.21 -10.29
C PHE A 114 2.76 8.91 -9.53
N THR A 115 3.69 7.95 -9.55
CA THR A 115 3.46 6.62 -8.95
C THR A 115 4.27 6.36 -7.69
N GLN A 116 5.42 7.01 -7.51
CA GLN A 116 6.24 6.93 -6.30
C GLN A 116 5.72 7.92 -5.26
N ILE A 117 4.55 7.59 -4.69
CA ILE A 117 3.88 8.41 -3.69
C ILE A 117 4.27 7.90 -2.30
N ASP A 118 4.61 8.84 -1.41
CA ASP A 118 4.65 8.57 0.02
C ASP A 118 3.21 8.56 0.56
N TYR A 119 2.85 7.53 1.34
CA TYR A 119 1.49 7.33 1.84
C TYR A 119 1.22 8.16 3.11
N ASP A 120 1.85 9.33 3.21
CA ASP A 120 1.92 10.17 4.40
C ASP A 120 0.63 10.95 4.70
#